data_AF-A0A223EI73-F1
#
_entry.id   AF-A0A223EI73-F1
#
_cell.length_a   1.000
_cell.length_b   1.000
_cell.length_c   1.000
_cell.angle_alpha   90.00
_cell.angle_beta   90.00
_cell.angle_gamma   90.00
#
_symmetry.space_group_name_H-M   'P 1'
#
loop_
_entity.id
_entity.type
_entity.pdbx_description
1 polymer ?
#
loop_
_entity_poly.entity_id
_entity_poly.type
_entity_poly.pdbx_seq_one_letter_code
_entity_poly.pdbx_strand_id
1 'polypeptide(L)'
;MFKSILRILDLLTILFSAVAGYSLWTGGSNLISVLLIILSPLLLLLAKYHGNRYLLFAAYITTTVYFTAIIYNGLSNSGTDFFQSSFNVLLIGAAAALLSVIAAVIGFGTNTLTILWLSLHALVTFETIKMSSGFLSNFWSDPVVETAVRNDYPFLLMVVWIGLFLDKYQSELTRDYLSR
;
A
#
# COMPACT_ATOMS: atom_id res chain seq x y z
N MET A 1 -14.43 -13.73 15.36
CA MET A 1 -12.96 -13.81 15.45
C MET A 1 -12.26 -13.21 14.23
N PHE A 2 -12.49 -13.72 13.01
CA PHE A 2 -11.80 -13.23 11.80
C PHE A 2 -12.01 -11.74 11.50
N LYS A 3 -13.24 -11.23 11.57
CA LYS A 3 -13.53 -9.79 11.44
C LYS A 3 -12.81 -8.91 12.47
N SER A 4 -12.62 -9.43 13.69
CA SER A 4 -11.89 -8.73 14.75
C SER A 4 -10.38 -8.67 14.46
N ILE A 5 -9.81 -9.76 13.93
CA ILE A 5 -8.41 -9.81 13.51
C ILE A 5 -8.17 -8.82 12.36
N LEU A 6 -9.01 -8.83 11.33
CA LEU A 6 -8.90 -7.88 10.21
C LEU A 6 -8.96 -6.42 10.68
N ARG A 7 -9.84 -6.11 11.64
CA ARG A 7 -9.92 -4.77 12.22
C ARG A 7 -8.64 -4.34 12.94
N ILE A 8 -7.99 -5.27 13.64
CA ILE A 8 -6.70 -5.01 14.29
C ILE A 8 -5.62 -4.76 13.24
N LEU A 9 -5.59 -5.56 12.17
CA LEU A 9 -4.64 -5.39 11.06
C LEU A 9 -4.82 -4.03 10.36
N ASP A 10 -6.06 -3.61 10.13
CA ASP A 10 -6.34 -2.29 9.55
C ASP A 10 -5.87 -1.15 10.47
N LEU A 11 -6.10 -1.25 11.78
CA LEU A 11 -5.63 -0.27 12.77
C LEU A 11 -4.09 -0.22 12.84
N LEU A 12 -3.43 -1.38 12.82
CA LEU A 12 -1.97 -1.44 12.76
C LEU A 12 -1.44 -0.77 11.48
N THR A 13 -2.11 -0.99 10.36
CA THR A 13 -1.72 -0.35 9.09
C THR A 13 -1.76 1.16 9.20
N ILE A 14 -2.82 1.72 9.80
CA ILE A 14 -2.93 3.16 10.03
C ILE A 14 -1.83 3.66 10.97
N LEU A 15 -1.57 2.95 12.07
CA LEU A 15 -0.52 3.32 13.01
C LEU A 15 0.85 3.38 12.33
N PHE A 16 1.23 2.33 11.61
CA PHE A 16 2.50 2.30 10.87
C PHE A 16 2.57 3.41 9.82
N SER A 17 1.46 3.69 9.15
CA SER A 17 1.39 4.73 8.13
C SER A 17 1.49 6.14 8.71
N ALA A 18 0.98 6.37 9.92
CA ALA A 18 1.15 7.63 10.64
C ALA A 18 2.62 7.84 11.06
N VAL A 19 3.27 6.79 11.58
CA VAL A 19 4.71 6.85 11.92
C VAL A 19 5.56 7.06 10.66
N ALA A 20 5.22 6.40 9.56
CA ALA A 20 5.88 6.57 8.28
C ALA A 20 5.69 7.99 7.71
N GLY A 21 4.46 8.52 7.78
CA GLY A 21 4.17 9.90 7.38
C GLY A 21 4.95 10.92 8.20
N TYR A 22 5.10 10.71 9.51
CA TYR A 22 5.96 11.55 10.35
C TYR A 22 7.42 11.48 9.90
N SER A 23 7.94 10.27 9.64
CA SER A 23 9.33 10.12 9.21
C SER A 23 9.59 10.79 7.86
N LEU A 24 8.72 10.56 6.86
CA LEU A 24 8.78 11.22 5.55
C LEU A 24 8.72 12.76 5.66
N TRP A 25 7.85 13.28 6.54
CA TRP A 25 7.77 14.72 6.80
C TRP A 25 9.10 15.28 7.33
N THR A 26 9.69 14.61 8.32
CA THR A 26 10.98 15.03 8.90
C THR A 26 12.16 14.80 7.96
N GLY A 27 12.07 13.82 7.06
CA GLY A 27 13.08 13.50 6.05
C GLY A 27 13.07 14.44 4.84
N GLY A 28 12.12 15.38 4.77
CA GLY A 28 12.02 16.33 3.66
C GLY A 28 11.43 15.74 2.38
N SER A 29 10.73 14.61 2.47
CA SER A 29 10.05 14.00 1.33
C SER A 29 8.90 14.89 0.81
N ASN A 30 8.48 14.62 -0.42
CA ASN A 30 7.37 15.35 -1.05
C ASN A 30 6.09 15.26 -0.20
N LEU A 31 5.43 16.41 0.02
CA LEU A 31 4.15 16.50 0.73
C LEU A 31 3.09 15.55 0.16
N ILE A 32 3.08 15.32 -1.16
CA ILE A 32 2.15 14.38 -1.80
C ILE A 32 2.35 12.97 -1.26
N SER A 33 3.60 12.51 -1.11
CA SER A 33 3.93 11.20 -0.56
C SER A 33 3.52 11.08 0.91
N VAL A 34 3.75 12.14 1.71
CA VAL A 34 3.31 12.23 3.12
C VAL A 34 1.78 12.15 3.24
N LEU A 35 1.06 12.82 2.34
CA LEU A 35 -0.40 12.76 2.34
C LEU A 35 -0.91 11.39 1.90
N LEU A 36 -0.35 10.83 0.83
CA LEU A 36 -0.82 9.56 0.27
C LEU A 36 -0.58 8.40 1.23
N ILE A 37 0.58 8.31 1.89
CA ILE A 37 0.86 7.22 2.83
C ILE A 37 -0.16 7.17 3.98
N ILE A 38 -0.69 8.31 4.41
CA ILE A 38 -1.71 8.39 5.48
C ILE A 38 -3.13 8.25 4.92
N LEU A 39 -3.42 8.89 3.79
CA LEU A 39 -4.77 8.91 3.22
C LEU A 39 -5.18 7.55 2.67
N SER A 40 -4.29 6.82 2.00
CA SER A 40 -4.69 5.56 1.37
C SER A 40 -5.17 4.48 2.36
N PRO A 41 -4.48 4.21 3.49
CA PRO A 41 -4.97 3.21 4.45
C PRO A 41 -6.19 3.71 5.22
N LEU A 42 -6.30 5.02 5.46
CA LEU A 42 -7.45 5.61 6.13
C LEU A 42 -8.70 5.53 5.25
N LEU A 43 -8.59 5.85 3.97
CA LEU A 43 -9.67 5.65 2.99
C LEU A 43 -10.05 4.18 2.86
N LEU A 44 -9.07 3.27 2.86
CA LEU A 44 -9.33 1.83 2.82
C LEU A 44 -10.12 1.36 4.05
N LEU A 45 -9.76 1.82 5.25
CA LEU A 45 -10.51 1.55 6.47
C LEU A 45 -11.95 2.09 6.34
N LEU A 46 -12.11 3.36 5.98
CA LEU A 46 -13.43 3.96 5.85
C LEU A 46 -14.30 3.25 4.82
N ALA A 47 -13.73 2.86 3.68
CA ALA A 47 -14.42 2.09 2.64
C ALA A 47 -14.94 0.75 3.16
N LYS A 48 -14.14 0.01 3.93
CA LYS A 48 -14.52 -1.29 4.51
C LYS A 48 -15.70 -1.19 5.50
N TYR A 49 -15.71 -0.14 6.34
CA TYR A 49 -16.70 -0.04 7.42
C TYR A 49 -17.96 0.77 7.06
N HIS A 50 -17.86 1.72 6.13
CA HIS A 50 -19.03 2.50 5.68
C HIS A 50 -19.69 1.93 4.42
N GLY A 51 -19.03 1.02 3.70
CA GLY A 51 -19.60 0.37 2.50
C GLY A 51 -19.87 1.33 1.33
N ASN A 52 -19.30 2.54 1.35
CA ASN A 52 -19.49 3.54 0.30
C ASN A 52 -18.57 3.27 -0.88
N ARG A 53 -19.16 3.06 -2.08
CA ARG A 53 -18.41 2.82 -3.32
C ARG A 53 -17.46 3.95 -3.68
N TYR A 54 -17.80 5.21 -3.42
CA TYR A 54 -16.91 6.33 -3.70
C TYR A 54 -15.65 6.31 -2.83
N LEU A 55 -15.79 5.91 -1.55
CA LEU A 55 -14.64 5.71 -0.66
C LEU A 55 -13.78 4.55 -1.12
N LEU A 56 -14.41 3.48 -1.62
CA LEU A 56 -13.71 2.35 -2.22
C LEU A 56 -12.86 2.83 -3.40
N PHE A 57 -13.45 3.52 -4.38
CA PHE A 57 -12.72 4.08 -5.52
C PHE A 57 -11.55 4.96 -5.09
N ALA A 58 -11.78 5.87 -4.14
CA ALA A 58 -10.74 6.74 -3.63
C ALA A 58 -9.60 5.94 -2.96
N ALA A 59 -9.91 4.90 -2.19
CA ALA A 59 -8.92 4.03 -1.57
C ALA A 59 -8.08 3.27 -2.60
N TYR A 60 -8.69 2.72 -3.66
CA TYR A 60 -7.96 2.03 -4.73
C TYR A 60 -7.06 2.98 -5.49
N ILE A 61 -7.58 4.13 -5.95
CA ILE A 61 -6.81 5.10 -6.73
C ILE A 61 -5.61 5.59 -5.92
N THR A 62 -5.84 6.05 -4.69
CA THR A 62 -4.76 6.59 -3.84
C THR A 62 -3.70 5.54 -3.53
N THR A 63 -4.13 4.30 -3.20
CA THR A 63 -3.19 3.20 -2.94
C THR A 63 -2.40 2.85 -4.20
N THR A 64 -3.07 2.61 -5.33
CA THR A 64 -2.40 2.19 -6.57
C THR A 64 -1.44 3.25 -7.09
N VAL A 65 -1.82 4.53 -7.05
CA VAL A 65 -0.93 5.63 -7.46
C VAL A 65 0.28 5.71 -6.53
N TYR A 66 0.09 5.59 -5.21
CA TYR A 66 1.20 5.65 -4.27
C TYR A 66 2.16 4.46 -4.40
N PHE A 67 1.64 3.23 -4.54
CA PHE A 67 2.48 2.06 -4.80
C PHE A 67 3.23 2.19 -6.13
N THR A 68 2.59 2.75 -7.16
CA THR A 68 3.26 3.03 -8.45
C THR A 68 4.42 4.00 -8.25
N ALA A 69 4.23 5.06 -7.46
CA ALA A 69 5.28 6.02 -7.14
C ALA A 69 6.45 5.35 -6.38
N ILE A 70 6.16 4.51 -5.38
CA ILE A 70 7.18 3.76 -4.63
C ILE A 70 7.98 2.83 -5.55
N ILE A 71 7.29 2.05 -6.39
CA ILE A 71 7.94 1.11 -7.30
C ILE A 71 8.78 1.86 -8.33
N TYR A 72 8.26 2.96 -8.88
CA TYR A 72 9.01 3.78 -9.82
C TYR A 72 10.26 4.37 -9.15
N ASN A 73 10.11 5.02 -8.00
CA ASN A 73 11.24 5.63 -7.28
C ASN A 73 12.29 4.58 -6.89
N GLY A 74 11.86 3.40 -6.43
CA GLY A 74 12.77 2.33 -6.00
C GLY A 74 13.46 1.59 -7.15
N LEU A 75 12.88 1.54 -8.36
CA LEU A 75 13.51 0.86 -9.50
C LEU A 75 14.21 1.81 -10.48
N SER A 76 13.83 3.09 -10.47
CA SER A 76 14.40 4.11 -11.33
C SER A 76 15.77 4.56 -10.82
N ASN A 77 16.67 4.87 -11.74
CA ASN A 77 17.94 5.53 -11.42
C ASN A 77 17.82 7.06 -11.52
N SER A 78 16.59 7.59 -11.60
CA SER A 78 16.35 9.03 -11.67
C SER A 78 16.51 9.67 -10.30
N GLY A 79 17.24 10.80 -10.23
CA GLY A 79 17.31 11.63 -9.02
C GLY A 79 16.06 12.46 -8.73
N THR A 80 15.00 12.30 -9.54
CA THR A 80 13.73 13.03 -9.40
C THR A 80 12.61 12.09 -8.94
N ASP A 81 11.88 12.50 -7.90
CA ASP A 81 10.68 11.80 -7.42
C ASP A 81 9.60 11.66 -8.51
N PHE A 82 8.85 10.56 -8.47
CA PHE A 82 7.75 10.24 -9.39
C PHE A 82 6.79 11.42 -9.60
N PHE A 83 6.37 12.11 -8.54
CA PHE A 83 5.40 13.21 -8.64
C PHE A 83 5.97 14.48 -9.27
N GLN A 84 7.29 14.57 -9.41
CA GLN A 84 8.01 15.67 -10.06
C GLN A 84 8.60 15.26 -11.42
N SER A 85 8.34 14.02 -11.85
CA SER A 85 8.89 13.47 -13.09
C SER A 85 8.21 14.03 -14.34
N SER A 86 8.78 13.70 -15.50
CA SER A 86 8.23 14.12 -16.79
C SER A 86 6.79 13.64 -17.00
N PHE A 87 6.03 14.36 -17.84
CA PHE A 87 4.64 14.03 -18.17
C PHE A 87 4.45 12.56 -18.62
N ASN A 88 5.40 12.01 -19.38
CA ASN A 88 5.35 10.63 -19.85
C ASN A 88 5.35 9.60 -18.71
N VAL A 89 6.06 9.88 -17.61
CA VAL A 89 6.10 9.01 -16.44
C VAL A 89 4.80 9.13 -15.64
N LEU A 90 4.25 10.35 -15.53
CA LEU A 90 2.95 10.58 -14.89
C LEU A 90 1.81 9.85 -15.62
N LEU A 91 1.91 9.62 -16.93
CA LEU A 91 0.95 8.78 -17.68
C LEU A 91 0.91 7.33 -17.19
N ILE A 92 2.01 6.80 -16.65
CA ILE A 92 2.04 5.46 -16.03
C ILE A 92 1.14 5.46 -14.78
N GLY A 93 1.19 6.53 -13.98
CA GLY A 93 0.28 6.72 -12.84
C GLY A 93 -1.18 6.84 -13.28
N ALA A 94 -1.47 7.52 -14.39
CA ALA A 94 -2.82 7.61 -14.94
C ALA A 94 -3.34 6.24 -15.42
N ALA A 95 -2.50 5.45 -16.10
CA ALA A 95 -2.85 4.08 -16.49
C ALA A 95 -3.11 3.19 -15.27
N ALA A 96 -2.29 3.30 -14.22
CA ALA A 96 -2.48 2.58 -12.97
C ALA A 96 -3.79 3.00 -12.27
N ALA A 97 -4.13 4.29 -12.28
CA ALA A 97 -5.41 4.79 -11.78
C ALA A 97 -6.59 4.20 -12.56
N LEU A 98 -6.52 4.11 -13.88
CA LEU A 98 -7.56 3.46 -14.70
C LEU A 98 -7.76 1.98 -14.32
N LEU A 99 -6.68 1.22 -14.13
CA LEU A 99 -6.74 -0.17 -13.67
C LEU A 99 -7.36 -0.28 -12.28
N SER A 100 -7.07 0.67 -11.39
CA SER A 100 -7.64 0.73 -10.04
C SER A 100 -9.15 0.95 -10.05
N VAL A 101 -9.69 1.70 -11.02
CA VAL A 101 -11.14 1.87 -11.22
C VAL A 101 -11.78 0.53 -11.58
N ILE A 102 -11.16 -0.23 -12.49
CA ILE A 102 -11.65 -1.56 -12.87
C ILE A 102 -11.64 -2.49 -11.65
N ALA A 103 -10.55 -2.51 -10.88
CA ALA A 103 -10.45 -3.32 -9.66
C ALA A 103 -11.52 -2.95 -8.62
N ALA A 104 -11.78 -1.65 -8.44
CA ALA A 104 -12.81 -1.15 -7.53
C ALA A 104 -14.24 -1.52 -7.99
N VAL A 105 -14.53 -1.48 -9.29
CA VAL A 105 -15.83 -1.93 -9.84
C VAL A 105 -16.10 -3.41 -9.53
N ILE A 106 -15.06 -4.24 -9.61
CA ILE A 106 -15.14 -5.67 -9.33
C ILE A 106 -15.20 -5.95 -7.81
N GLY A 107 -14.91 -4.95 -6.96
CA GLY A 107 -14.85 -5.10 -5.51
C GLY A 107 -13.63 -5.91 -5.05
N PHE A 108 -12.52 -5.78 -5.76
CA PHE A 108 -11.41 -6.73 -5.70
C PHE A 108 -10.49 -6.60 -4.48
N GLY A 109 -10.76 -7.35 -3.40
CA GLY A 109 -9.73 -7.68 -2.40
C GLY A 109 -9.26 -6.51 -1.52
N THR A 110 -10.18 -5.82 -0.85
CA THR A 110 -9.83 -4.78 0.14
C THR A 110 -9.00 -5.33 1.30
N ASN A 111 -9.15 -6.61 1.64
CA ASN A 111 -8.33 -7.27 2.65
C ASN A 111 -6.92 -7.56 2.13
N THR A 112 -6.79 -7.94 0.85
CA THR A 112 -5.51 -8.09 0.17
C THR A 112 -4.71 -6.79 0.20
N LEU A 113 -5.35 -5.63 -0.02
CA LEU A 113 -4.70 -4.32 0.09
C LEU A 113 -4.15 -4.03 1.49
N THR A 114 -4.87 -4.36 2.56
CA THR A 114 -4.35 -4.22 3.93
C THR A 114 -3.14 -5.10 4.16
N ILE A 115 -3.20 -6.36 3.72
CA ILE A 115 -2.08 -7.29 3.87
C ILE A 115 -0.87 -6.79 3.10
N LEU A 116 -1.06 -6.30 1.87
CA LEU A 116 -0.01 -5.69 1.06
C LEU A 116 0.65 -4.51 1.77
N TRP A 117 -0.14 -3.61 2.34
CA TRP A 117 0.36 -2.49 3.13
C TRP A 117 1.19 -2.94 4.33
N LEU A 118 0.70 -3.91 5.10
CA LEU A 118 1.43 -4.44 6.26
C LEU A 118 2.73 -5.12 5.86
N SER A 119 2.74 -5.87 4.75
CA SER A 119 3.95 -6.49 4.23
C SER A 119 4.97 -5.45 3.78
N LEU A 120 4.53 -4.36 3.14
CA LEU A 120 5.42 -3.26 2.80
C LEU A 120 6.02 -2.61 4.06
N HIS A 121 5.19 -2.31 5.06
CA HIS A 121 5.67 -1.77 6.34
C HIS A 121 6.64 -2.71 7.04
N ALA A 122 6.39 -4.02 7.01
CA ALA A 122 7.28 -5.03 7.58
C ALA A 122 8.65 -5.07 6.87
N LEU A 123 8.65 -5.03 5.53
CA LEU A 123 9.88 -4.98 4.74
C LEU A 123 10.69 -3.70 5.03
N VAL A 124 10.04 -2.54 4.96
CA VAL A 124 10.70 -1.26 5.25
C VAL A 124 11.24 -1.24 6.67
N THR A 125 10.50 -1.78 7.64
CA THR A 125 10.98 -1.92 9.03
C THR A 125 12.22 -2.80 9.12
N PHE A 126 12.22 -3.95 8.45
CA PHE A 126 13.34 -4.88 8.44
C PHE A 126 14.60 -4.27 7.83
N GLU A 127 14.47 -3.61 6.68
CA GLU A 127 15.59 -2.93 6.03
C GLU A 127 16.08 -1.72 6.85
N THR A 128 15.18 -0.98 7.50
CA THR A 128 15.56 0.11 8.43
C THR A 128 16.44 -0.41 9.56
N ILE A 129 16.07 -1.56 10.16
CA ILE A 129 16.83 -2.18 11.26
C ILE A 129 18.22 -2.64 10.80
N LYS A 130 18.35 -3.13 9.57
CA LYS A 130 19.65 -3.55 9.01
C LYS A 130 20.58 -2.36 8.72
N MET A 131 20.02 -1.25 8.26
CA MET A 131 20.81 -0.16 7.68
C MET A 131 21.34 0.86 8.71
N SER A 132 20.70 1.04 9.88
CA SER A 132 21.09 2.18 10.74
C SER A 132 20.84 2.03 12.24
N SER A 133 21.59 2.82 13.03
CA SER A 133 21.44 3.01 14.48
C SER A 133 20.32 3.99 14.87
N GLY A 134 19.74 4.74 13.92
CA GLY A 134 18.60 5.64 14.14
C GLY A 134 17.35 5.17 13.40
N PHE A 135 16.47 4.38 14.05
CA PHE A 135 15.29 3.82 13.37
C PHE A 135 14.40 4.90 12.77
N LEU A 136 13.96 5.87 13.57
CA LEU A 136 12.93 6.82 13.16
C LEU A 136 13.37 7.81 12.08
N SER A 137 14.68 8.14 12.03
CA SER A 137 15.25 9.04 11.03
C SER A 137 15.50 8.37 9.67
N ASN A 138 15.55 7.04 9.65
CA ASN A 138 15.80 6.27 8.42
C ASN A 138 14.56 5.48 7.97
N PHE A 139 13.58 5.29 8.84
CA PHE A 139 12.32 4.62 8.52
C PHE A 139 11.65 5.31 7.34
N TRP A 140 11.30 4.57 6.28
CA TRP A 140 10.73 5.15 5.05
C TRP A 140 11.61 6.18 4.30
N SER A 141 12.90 6.29 4.62
CA SER A 141 13.83 7.07 3.80
C SER A 141 14.04 6.44 2.42
N ASP A 142 14.38 7.26 1.43
CA ASP A 142 14.57 6.81 0.05
C ASP A 142 15.52 5.60 -0.08
N PRO A 143 16.69 5.56 0.59
CA PRO A 143 17.59 4.40 0.48
C PRO A 143 16.99 3.11 1.04
N VAL A 144 16.19 3.20 2.11
CA VAL A 144 15.53 2.02 2.70
C VAL A 144 14.42 1.51 1.80
N VAL A 145 13.59 2.43 1.28
CA VAL A 145 12.49 2.07 0.36
C VAL A 145 13.04 1.51 -0.95
N GLU A 146 14.10 2.10 -1.49
CA GLU A 146 14.80 1.60 -2.67
C GLU A 146 15.32 0.18 -2.42
N THR A 147 16.00 -0.05 -1.29
CA THR A 147 16.53 -1.38 -0.94
C THR A 147 15.41 -2.41 -0.81
N ALA A 148 14.34 -2.07 -0.11
CA ALA A 148 13.18 -2.95 0.06
C ALA A 148 12.49 -3.27 -1.28
N VAL A 149 12.38 -2.30 -2.19
CA VAL A 149 11.79 -2.53 -3.52
C VAL A 149 12.75 -3.35 -4.40
N ARG A 150 14.01 -2.95 -4.56
CA ARG A 150 14.93 -3.66 -5.47
C ARG A 150 15.19 -5.10 -5.06
N ASN A 151 15.31 -5.35 -3.75
CA ASN A 151 15.70 -6.68 -3.25
C ASN A 151 14.48 -7.54 -2.91
N ASP A 152 13.40 -6.95 -2.40
CA ASP A 152 12.26 -7.70 -1.84
C ASP A 152 10.94 -7.52 -2.62
N TYR A 153 10.96 -6.89 -3.81
CA TYR A 153 9.78 -6.84 -4.68
C TYR A 153 9.14 -8.20 -4.99
N PRO A 154 9.89 -9.30 -5.21
CA PRO A 154 9.31 -10.64 -5.36
C PRO A 154 8.48 -11.08 -4.14
N PHE A 155 8.88 -10.68 -2.93
CA PHE A 155 8.12 -10.96 -1.71
C PHE A 155 6.78 -10.21 -1.69
N LEU A 156 6.77 -8.92 -2.06
CA LEU A 156 5.53 -8.14 -2.19
C LEU A 156 4.58 -8.76 -3.21
N LEU A 157 5.08 -9.20 -4.36
CA LEU A 157 4.27 -9.92 -5.34
C LEU A 157 3.68 -11.19 -4.72
N MET A 158 4.49 -12.03 -4.08
CA MET A 158 4.03 -13.27 -3.44
C MET A 158 2.90 -13.02 -2.43
N VAL A 159 3.03 -11.96 -1.62
CA VAL A 159 1.98 -11.53 -0.68
C VAL A 159 0.68 -11.19 -1.40
N VAL A 160 0.74 -10.46 -2.52
CA VAL A 160 -0.45 -10.16 -3.34
C VAL A 160 -1.08 -11.47 -3.83
N TRP A 161 -0.32 -12.38 -4.43
CA TRP A 161 -0.84 -13.64 -4.95
C TRP A 161 -1.51 -14.49 -3.86
N ILE A 162 -0.85 -14.64 -2.70
CA ILE A 162 -1.40 -15.37 -1.55
C ILE A 162 -2.66 -14.68 -1.02
N GLY A 163 -2.61 -13.35 -0.86
CA GLY A 163 -3.74 -12.58 -0.38
C GLY A 163 -4.97 -12.70 -1.29
N LEU A 164 -4.76 -12.70 -2.61
CA LEU A 164 -5.83 -12.88 -3.59
C LEU A 164 -6.40 -14.30 -3.60
N PHE A 165 -5.53 -15.30 -3.47
CA PHE A 165 -5.94 -16.68 -3.35
C PHE A 165 -6.81 -16.89 -2.10
N LEU A 166 -6.35 -16.39 -0.94
CA LEU A 166 -7.08 -16.52 0.33
C LEU A 166 -8.42 -15.81 0.30
N ASP A 167 -8.50 -14.61 -0.28
CA ASP A 167 -9.75 -13.83 -0.35
C ASP A 167 -10.80 -14.55 -1.22
N LYS A 168 -10.40 -15.06 -2.39
CA LYS A 168 -11.28 -15.84 -3.26
C LYS A 168 -11.70 -17.17 -2.62
N TYR A 169 -10.76 -17.87 -2.00
CA TYR A 169 -11.02 -19.13 -1.32
C TYR A 169 -12.03 -18.96 -0.16
N GLN A 170 -11.91 -17.88 0.62
CA GLN A 170 -12.87 -17.56 1.68
C GLN A 170 -14.25 -17.22 1.15
N SER A 171 -14.34 -16.46 0.05
CA SER A 171 -15.62 -16.16 -0.59
C SER A 171 -16.33 -17.43 -1.06
N GLU A 172 -15.59 -18.35 -1.67
CA GLU A 172 -16.12 -19.63 -2.15
C GLU A 172 -16.58 -20.53 -0.99
N LEU A 173 -15.75 -20.70 0.05
CA LEU A 173 -16.14 -21.45 1.25
C LEU A 173 -17.42 -20.91 1.91
N THR A 174 -17.56 -19.58 1.96
CA THR A 174 -18.75 -18.94 2.54
C THR A 174 -19.99 -19.21 1.68
N ARG A 175 -19.85 -19.19 0.35
CA ARG A 175 -20.93 -19.52 -0.59
C ARG A 175 -21.37 -20.98 -0.42
N ASP A 176 -20.40 -21.91 -0.37
CA ASP A 176 -20.68 -23.33 -0.19
C ASP A 176 -21.40 -23.61 1.12
N TYR A 177 -21.00 -22.96 2.22
CA TYR A 177 -21.62 -23.12 3.54
C TYR A 177 -23.05 -22.54 3.60
N LEU A 178 -23.33 -21.46 2.87
CA LEU A 178 -24.68 -20.86 2.78
C LEU A 178 -25.62 -21.61 1.83
N SER A 179 -25.06 -22.37 0.88
CA SER A 179 -25.82 -23.15 -0.11
C SER A 179 -26.24 -24.54 0.39
N ARG A 180 -25.77 -24.95 1.57
CA ARG A 180 -26.15 -26.18 2.27
C ARG A 180 -27.12 -25.88 3.41
#